data_AF-A0A537GRB1-F1
#
_entry.id   AF-A0A537GRB1-F1
#
_cell.length_a   1.000
_cell.length_b   1.000
_cell.length_c   1.000
_cell.angle_alpha   90.00
_cell.angle_beta   90.00
_cell.angle_gamma   90.00
#
_symmetry.space_group_name_H-M   'P 1'
#
loop_
_entity.id
_entity.type
_entity.pdbx_description
1 polymer ?
#
loop_
_entity_poly.entity_id
_entity_poly.type
_entity_poly.pdbx_seq_one_letter_code
_entity_poly.pdbx_strand_id
1 'polypeptide(L)'
;RLIEEIETHKATGAPVPTDQRVLIEGFDRYIILHTHLGDILNFTLGEVIEELFRRQGLVRMWWSDPYRILFEMTADTSDLDLEDLFLKQVFGVEEPVLSGACHGVLHRHFPWQLYMKHVAERFGALARGRLMYGDAMKELMLRFRLTPIYDETIREVLMEHSDFDGAKGILKEIMEGKIDLRFFRSKDKPTPLAYHILYRHVDIPELIAPENVATDNMTRLRISIEGRSIDMLCFDCGKLTRDASIASLPDHPFCQDCSSKLLAPLFWSSAYATNILHKKRDKQSLDENEQKALTRARRSADLVIAYGRRAIIAQSVYGIGPQTAARVLSKMHESDDEFYRDLLEAKLQFIATRPFWNN
;
A
#
# COMPACT_ATOMS: atom_id res chain seq x y z
N ARG A 1 19.63 -9.84 16.09
CA ARG A 1 18.74 -9.20 15.09
C ARG A 1 19.24 -9.35 13.65
N LEU A 2 20.25 -8.61 13.15
CA LEU A 2 20.65 -8.73 11.72
C LEU A 2 21.25 -10.12 11.37
N ILE A 3 22.18 -10.62 12.21
CA ILE A 3 22.78 -11.95 12.02
C ILE A 3 21.71 -13.04 12.04
N GLU A 4 20.84 -12.99 13.05
CA GLU A 4 19.69 -13.88 13.25
C GLU A 4 18.70 -13.87 12.07
N GLU A 5 18.45 -12.70 11.47
CA GLU A 5 17.60 -12.59 10.27
C GLU A 5 18.23 -13.27 9.06
N ILE A 6 19.54 -13.08 8.84
CA ILE A 6 20.27 -13.75 7.76
C ILE A 6 20.36 -15.27 8.01
N GLU A 7 20.54 -15.71 9.25
CA GLU A 7 20.49 -17.13 9.62
C GLU A 7 19.12 -17.72 9.37
N THR A 8 18.04 -17.01 9.74
CA THR A 8 16.67 -17.45 9.46
C THR A 8 16.40 -17.50 7.96
N HIS A 9 16.91 -16.54 7.18
CA HIS A 9 16.80 -16.56 5.72
C HIS A 9 17.53 -17.77 5.14
N LYS A 10 18.75 -18.07 5.61
CA LYS A 10 19.47 -19.27 5.16
C LYS A 10 18.73 -20.56 5.54
N ALA A 11 18.05 -20.58 6.68
CA ALA A 11 17.27 -21.73 7.14
C ALA A 11 16.06 -22.04 6.22
N THR A 12 15.55 -21.08 5.45
CA THR A 12 14.49 -21.35 4.46
C THR A 12 15.01 -22.11 3.23
N GLY A 13 16.33 -22.21 3.06
CA GLY A 13 16.96 -22.76 1.85
C GLY A 13 17.04 -21.77 0.68
N ALA A 14 16.52 -20.55 0.84
CA ALA A 14 16.65 -19.51 -0.17
C ALA A 14 18.11 -19.02 -0.27
N PRO A 15 18.66 -18.87 -1.48
CA PRO A 15 19.94 -18.20 -1.68
C PRO A 15 19.90 -16.79 -1.08
N VAL A 16 20.97 -16.39 -0.41
CA VAL A 16 21.05 -15.01 0.13
C VAL A 16 21.35 -14.07 -1.04
N PRO A 17 20.52 -13.06 -1.33
CA PRO A 17 20.80 -12.07 -2.36
C PRO A 17 22.00 -11.21 -1.96
N THR A 18 22.78 -10.76 -2.93
CA THR A 18 23.99 -9.94 -2.73
C THR A 18 24.07 -8.87 -3.82
N ASP A 19 25.12 -8.05 -3.80
CA ASP A 19 25.46 -7.13 -4.90
C ASP A 19 25.68 -7.85 -6.23
N GLN A 20 26.16 -9.10 -6.19
CA GLN A 20 26.40 -9.95 -7.37
C GLN A 20 25.36 -11.05 -7.59
N ARG A 21 24.28 -11.10 -6.79
CA ARG A 21 23.24 -12.11 -6.91
C ARG A 21 21.86 -11.52 -6.80
N VAL A 22 21.07 -11.69 -7.85
CA VAL A 22 19.64 -11.39 -7.85
C VAL A 22 18.86 -12.65 -7.49
N LEU A 23 17.98 -12.54 -6.51
CA LEU A 23 17.03 -13.60 -6.15
C LEU A 23 15.64 -13.21 -6.62
N ILE A 24 15.01 -14.08 -7.40
CA ILE A 24 13.59 -13.99 -7.76
C ILE A 24 12.84 -14.98 -6.87
N GLU A 25 12.04 -14.45 -5.96
CA GLU A 25 11.22 -15.21 -5.04
C GLU A 25 9.75 -15.16 -5.47
N GLY A 26 9.13 -16.32 -5.67
CA GLY A 26 7.68 -16.44 -5.79
C GLY A 26 7.05 -16.80 -4.45
N PHE A 27 5.99 -16.11 -4.06
CA PHE A 27 5.20 -16.37 -2.86
C PHE A 27 3.73 -16.01 -3.09
N ASP A 28 2.81 -16.98 -3.00
CA ASP A 28 1.37 -16.77 -3.30
C ASP A 28 1.24 -16.08 -4.68
N ARG A 29 0.47 -15.00 -4.82
CA ARG A 29 0.40 -14.18 -6.04
C ARG A 29 1.49 -13.12 -6.17
N TYR A 30 2.53 -13.14 -5.34
CA TYR A 30 3.57 -12.12 -5.33
C TYR A 30 4.89 -12.63 -5.90
N ILE A 31 5.53 -11.81 -6.73
CA ILE A 31 6.90 -12.03 -7.19
C ILE A 31 7.78 -10.92 -6.58
N ILE A 32 8.83 -11.33 -5.87
CA ILE A 32 9.77 -10.44 -5.20
C ILE A 32 11.14 -10.60 -5.86
N LEU A 33 11.63 -9.54 -6.48
CA LEU A 33 13.02 -9.44 -6.94
C LEU A 33 13.82 -8.82 -5.81
N HIS A 34 14.83 -9.52 -5.31
CA HIS A 34 15.79 -9.00 -4.35
C HIS A 34 17.04 -8.53 -5.10
N THR A 35 17.28 -7.22 -5.10
CA THR A 35 18.27 -6.52 -5.93
C THR A 35 18.93 -5.39 -5.13
N HIS A 36 20.27 -5.39 -5.04
CA HIS A 36 21.02 -4.35 -4.31
C HIS A 36 21.42 -3.17 -5.20
N LEU A 37 20.48 -2.70 -6.03
CA LEU A 37 20.73 -1.73 -7.09
C LEU A 37 20.37 -0.29 -6.70
N GLY A 38 19.78 -0.09 -5.52
CA GLY A 38 19.34 1.21 -5.05
C GLY A 38 17.98 1.61 -5.61
N ASP A 39 17.47 2.75 -5.12
CA ASP A 39 16.07 3.17 -5.33
C ASP A 39 15.76 3.48 -6.80
N ILE A 40 16.57 4.32 -7.46
CA ILE A 40 16.34 4.78 -8.83
C ILE A 40 16.36 3.61 -9.82
N LEU A 41 17.36 2.73 -9.70
CA LEU A 41 17.54 1.63 -10.63
C LEU A 41 16.50 0.52 -10.40
N ASN A 42 16.15 0.21 -9.15
CA ASN A 42 15.05 -0.71 -8.84
C ASN A 42 13.71 -0.17 -9.33
N PHE A 43 13.44 1.12 -9.13
CA PHE A 43 12.24 1.76 -9.64
C PHE A 43 12.16 1.65 -11.17
N THR A 44 13.26 1.98 -11.85
CA THR A 44 13.33 1.91 -13.32
C THR A 44 13.14 0.49 -13.83
N LEU A 45 13.78 -0.50 -13.21
CA LEU A 45 13.57 -1.91 -13.53
C LEU A 45 12.12 -2.34 -13.29
N GLY A 46 11.50 -1.88 -12.20
CA GLY A 46 10.11 -2.15 -11.88
C GLY A 46 9.15 -1.71 -12.99
N GLU A 47 9.29 -0.46 -13.44
CA GLU A 47 8.52 0.10 -14.56
C GLU A 47 8.76 -0.65 -15.88
N VAL A 48 10.03 -0.94 -16.20
CA VAL A 48 10.38 -1.65 -17.44
C VAL A 48 9.80 -3.06 -17.45
N ILE A 49 9.89 -3.79 -16.33
CA ILE A 49 9.35 -5.14 -16.20
C ILE A 49 7.81 -5.12 -16.27
N GLU A 50 7.13 -4.16 -15.62
CA GLU A 50 5.68 -3.98 -15.75
C GLU A 50 5.27 -3.75 -17.21
N GLU A 51 5.97 -2.88 -17.93
CA GLU A 51 5.70 -2.59 -19.34
C GLU A 51 5.88 -3.84 -20.21
N LEU A 52 6.91 -4.65 -19.96
CA LEU A 52 7.12 -5.92 -20.66
C LEU A 52 5.98 -6.92 -20.41
N PHE A 53 5.46 -6.97 -19.18
CA PHE A 53 4.34 -7.83 -18.82
C PHE A 53 2.96 -7.27 -19.19
N ARG A 54 2.85 -5.98 -19.56
CA ARG A 54 1.56 -5.31 -19.75
C ARG A 54 0.66 -6.02 -20.77
N ARG A 55 1.22 -6.50 -21.88
CA ARG A 55 0.43 -7.15 -22.95
C ARG A 55 -0.31 -8.40 -22.46
N GLN A 56 0.21 -9.05 -21.42
CA GLN A 56 -0.36 -10.26 -20.85
C GLN A 56 -1.28 -9.96 -19.67
N GLY A 57 -1.29 -8.72 -19.16
CA GLY A 57 -2.08 -8.35 -17.98
C GLY A 57 -1.69 -9.13 -16.73
N LEU A 58 -0.43 -9.56 -16.64
CA LEU A 58 0.05 -10.39 -15.54
C LEU A 58 0.25 -9.60 -14.24
N VAL A 59 0.62 -8.33 -14.34
CA VAL A 59 0.86 -7.47 -13.18
C VAL A 59 -0.40 -6.68 -12.84
N ARG A 60 -0.87 -6.84 -11.60
CA ARG A 60 -1.97 -6.05 -11.04
C ARG A 60 -1.47 -4.72 -10.49
N MET A 61 -0.42 -4.78 -9.66
CA MET A 61 0.25 -3.65 -9.05
C MET A 61 1.71 -3.99 -8.78
N TRP A 62 2.55 -2.98 -8.62
CA TRP A 62 3.94 -3.18 -8.23
C TRP A 62 4.44 -2.04 -7.35
N TRP A 63 5.50 -2.32 -6.58
CA TRP A 63 6.17 -1.39 -5.69
C TRP A 63 7.68 -1.68 -5.68
N SER A 64 8.48 -0.71 -5.26
CA SER A 64 9.92 -0.90 -5.04
C SER A 64 10.39 -0.27 -3.74
N ASP A 65 11.49 -0.80 -3.24
CA ASP A 65 12.37 -0.19 -2.25
C ASP A 65 13.83 -0.27 -2.77
N PRO A 66 14.83 0.32 -2.08
CA PRO A 66 16.22 0.30 -2.52
C PRO A 66 16.86 -1.09 -2.67
N TYR A 67 16.20 -2.14 -2.16
CA TYR A 67 16.67 -3.52 -2.12
C TYR A 67 15.77 -4.51 -2.85
N ARG A 68 14.52 -4.13 -3.19
CA ARG A 68 13.51 -5.06 -3.70
C ARG A 68 12.54 -4.42 -4.67
N ILE A 69 11.99 -5.25 -5.55
CA ILE A 69 10.84 -4.93 -6.38
C ILE A 69 9.77 -5.99 -6.11
N LEU A 70 8.56 -5.56 -5.79
CA LEU A 70 7.42 -6.40 -5.50
C LEU A 70 6.38 -6.25 -6.62
N PHE A 71 6.05 -7.35 -7.28
CA PHE A 71 4.93 -7.44 -8.22
C PHE A 71 3.80 -8.25 -7.59
N GLU A 72 2.60 -7.66 -7.52
CA GLU A 72 1.36 -8.39 -7.30
C GLU A 72 0.83 -8.87 -8.64
N MET A 73 0.77 -10.19 -8.81
CA MET A 73 0.34 -10.83 -10.04
C MET A 73 -1.18 -11.03 -10.08
N THR A 74 -1.73 -11.24 -11.27
CA THR A 74 -3.14 -11.60 -11.48
C THR A 74 -3.40 -13.11 -11.31
N ALA A 75 -2.34 -13.92 -11.27
CA ALA A 75 -2.37 -15.36 -11.04
C ALA A 75 -1.46 -15.75 -9.85
N ASP A 76 -1.66 -16.94 -9.28
CA ASP A 76 -0.76 -17.48 -8.27
C ASP A 76 0.60 -17.83 -8.91
N THR A 77 1.69 -17.56 -8.21
CA THR A 77 3.03 -17.93 -8.66
C THR A 77 3.20 -19.45 -8.75
N SER A 78 2.37 -20.25 -8.05
CA SER A 78 2.29 -21.71 -8.21
C SER A 78 2.07 -22.12 -9.66
N ASP A 79 1.24 -21.36 -10.37
CA ASP A 79 0.77 -21.65 -11.72
C ASP A 79 1.66 -21.02 -12.80
N LEU A 80 2.62 -20.20 -12.38
CA LEU A 80 3.59 -19.54 -13.26
C LEU A 80 4.91 -20.30 -13.30
N ASP A 81 5.49 -20.44 -14.49
CA ASP A 81 6.90 -20.81 -14.64
C ASP A 81 7.74 -19.53 -14.52
N LEU A 82 8.28 -19.29 -13.32
CA LEU A 82 9.05 -18.07 -13.03
C LEU A 82 10.36 -18.01 -13.82
N GLU A 83 10.98 -19.16 -14.07
CA GLU A 83 12.23 -19.22 -14.83
C GLU A 83 11.96 -18.85 -16.29
N ASP A 84 10.96 -19.49 -16.91
CA ASP A 84 10.56 -19.17 -18.29
C ASP A 84 10.15 -17.70 -18.43
N LEU A 85 9.30 -17.23 -17.51
CA LEU A 85 8.79 -15.86 -17.50
C LEU A 85 9.92 -14.84 -17.47
N PHE A 86 10.87 -14.96 -16.55
CA PHE A 86 11.95 -13.99 -16.42
C PHE A 86 13.06 -14.19 -17.44
N LEU A 87 13.50 -15.42 -17.70
CA LEU A 87 14.61 -15.66 -18.63
C LEU A 87 14.22 -15.32 -20.06
N LYS A 88 12.99 -15.62 -20.51
CA LYS A 88 12.59 -15.36 -21.90
C LYS A 88 11.95 -13.99 -22.09
N GLN A 89 11.12 -13.57 -21.14
CA GLN A 89 10.23 -12.41 -21.36
C GLN A 89 10.70 -11.14 -20.65
N VAL A 90 11.71 -11.23 -19.78
CA VAL A 90 12.32 -10.08 -19.11
C VAL A 90 13.78 -9.92 -19.50
N PHE A 91 14.63 -10.89 -19.18
CA PHE A 91 16.07 -10.80 -19.39
C PHE A 91 16.49 -11.13 -20.84
N GLY A 92 15.82 -12.10 -21.46
CA GLY A 92 16.12 -12.57 -22.82
C GLY A 92 15.40 -11.83 -23.95
N VAL A 93 14.77 -10.70 -23.68
CA VAL A 93 14.10 -9.90 -24.72
C VAL A 93 15.14 -9.25 -25.64
N GLU A 94 14.79 -9.12 -26.92
CA GLU A 94 15.67 -8.45 -27.88
C GLU A 94 15.78 -6.94 -27.59
N GLU A 95 16.94 -6.35 -27.90
CA GLU A 95 17.22 -4.92 -27.66
C GLU A 95 16.16 -3.95 -28.24
N PRO A 96 15.56 -4.20 -29.43
CA PRO A 96 14.47 -3.34 -29.94
C PRO A 96 13.21 -3.40 -29.07
N VAL A 97 12.90 -4.57 -28.50
CA VAL A 97 11.76 -4.76 -27.60
C VAL A 97 12.02 -4.04 -26.28
N LEU A 98 13.22 -4.22 -25.72
CA LEU A 98 13.63 -3.56 -24.48
C LEU A 98 13.65 -2.03 -24.63
N SER A 99 14.21 -1.53 -25.74
CA SER A 99 14.21 -0.10 -26.06
C SER A 99 12.79 0.44 -26.26
N GLY A 100 11.92 -0.35 -26.89
CA GLY A 100 10.50 -0.03 -27.03
C GLY A 100 9.78 0.06 -25.68
N ALA A 101 10.09 -0.85 -24.74
CA ALA A 101 9.56 -0.82 -23.39
C ALA A 101 10.04 0.43 -22.62
N CYS A 102 11.34 0.72 -22.63
CA CYS A 102 11.89 1.94 -22.00
C CYS A 102 11.24 3.21 -22.56
N HIS A 103 11.06 3.28 -23.88
CA HIS A 103 10.37 4.40 -24.52
C HIS A 103 8.88 4.48 -24.15
N GLY A 104 8.19 3.33 -24.05
CA GLY A 104 6.81 3.24 -23.59
C GLY A 104 6.65 3.76 -22.17
N VAL A 105 7.50 3.31 -21.26
CA VAL A 105 7.59 3.75 -19.87
C VAL A 105 7.75 5.27 -19.79
N LEU A 106 8.74 5.84 -20.50
CA LEU A 106 9.04 7.28 -20.46
C LEU A 106 7.85 8.16 -20.90
N HIS A 107 7.13 7.77 -21.95
CA HIS A 107 6.14 8.64 -22.60
C HIS A 107 4.68 8.32 -22.28
N ARG A 108 4.36 7.10 -21.81
CA ARG A 108 2.96 6.65 -21.65
C ARG A 108 2.56 6.36 -20.22
N HIS A 109 3.44 5.77 -19.40
CA HIS A 109 3.02 5.13 -18.15
C HIS A 109 3.60 5.71 -16.88
N PHE A 110 4.66 6.52 -16.96
CA PHE A 110 5.28 7.01 -15.76
C PHE A 110 4.46 8.07 -14.99
N PRO A 111 4.47 8.04 -13.64
CA PRO A 111 3.85 9.05 -12.78
C PRO A 111 4.59 10.42 -12.76
N TRP A 112 4.98 10.95 -13.92
CA TRP A 112 5.67 12.24 -14.02
C TRP A 112 4.80 13.45 -13.72
N GLN A 113 3.50 13.26 -13.45
CA GLN A 113 2.60 14.40 -13.29
C GLN A 113 2.97 15.24 -12.07
N LEU A 114 3.54 14.63 -11.02
CA LEU A 114 4.05 15.36 -9.86
C LEU A 114 5.27 16.21 -10.22
N TYR A 115 6.25 15.64 -10.93
CA TYR A 115 7.45 16.37 -11.36
C TYR A 115 7.08 17.46 -12.38
N MET A 116 6.20 17.15 -13.33
CA MET A 116 5.69 18.13 -14.29
C MET A 116 4.97 19.28 -13.62
N LYS A 117 4.20 19.02 -12.56
CA LYS A 117 3.61 20.06 -11.73
C LYS A 117 4.71 20.95 -11.13
N HIS A 118 5.76 20.37 -10.55
CA HIS A 118 6.86 21.13 -9.96
C HIS A 118 7.64 21.95 -11.00
N VAL A 119 7.91 21.40 -12.18
CA VAL A 119 8.51 22.12 -13.30
C VAL A 119 7.58 23.25 -13.77
N ALA A 120 6.28 23.01 -13.92
CA ALA A 120 5.32 24.04 -14.29
C ALA A 120 5.21 25.17 -13.25
N GLU A 121 5.34 24.85 -11.94
CA GLU A 121 5.43 25.84 -10.86
C GLU A 121 6.72 26.68 -10.93
N ARG A 122 7.85 26.06 -11.31
CA ARG A 122 9.14 26.75 -11.53
C ARG A 122 9.09 27.69 -12.74
N PHE A 123 8.45 27.26 -13.83
CA PHE A 123 8.25 28.07 -15.04
C PHE A 123 7.19 29.18 -14.86
N GLY A 124 6.44 29.18 -13.76
CA GLY A 124 5.37 30.15 -13.50
C GLY A 124 4.06 29.86 -14.25
N ALA A 125 3.96 28.71 -14.92
CA ALA A 125 2.72 28.26 -15.57
C ALA A 125 1.68 27.79 -14.55
N LEU A 126 2.11 27.37 -13.36
CA LEU A 126 1.26 27.08 -12.20
C LEU A 126 1.67 27.93 -10.99
N ALA A 127 0.69 28.31 -10.18
CA ALA A 127 0.95 28.94 -8.90
C ALA A 127 1.66 27.95 -7.95
N ARG A 128 2.72 28.40 -7.28
CA ARG A 128 3.48 27.58 -6.33
C ARG A 128 2.58 27.11 -5.19
N GLY A 129 2.68 25.82 -4.86
CA GLY A 129 1.91 25.22 -3.77
C GLY A 129 0.47 24.88 -4.15
N ARG A 130 0.12 24.92 -5.44
CA ARG A 130 -1.23 24.57 -5.89
C ARG A 130 -1.47 23.08 -5.63
N LEU A 131 -2.45 22.77 -4.81
CA LEU A 131 -2.89 21.39 -4.62
C LEU A 131 -3.59 20.88 -5.88
N MET A 132 -3.13 19.73 -6.39
CA MET A 132 -3.68 19.07 -7.57
C MET A 132 -3.74 17.57 -7.30
N TYR A 133 -4.87 16.96 -7.65
CA TYR A 133 -5.12 15.53 -7.44
C TYR A 133 -5.99 14.99 -8.57
N GLY A 134 -6.01 13.66 -8.72
CA GLY A 134 -6.90 12.98 -9.66
C GLY A 134 -6.71 13.42 -11.10
N ASP A 135 -7.80 13.69 -11.80
CA ASP A 135 -7.78 13.93 -13.24
C ASP A 135 -7.08 15.24 -13.63
N ALA A 136 -7.15 16.26 -12.77
CA ALA A 136 -6.40 17.50 -12.98
C ALA A 136 -4.88 17.27 -13.06
N MET A 137 -4.38 16.29 -12.30
CA MET A 137 -2.97 15.87 -12.33
C MET A 137 -2.66 15.12 -13.63
N LYS A 138 -3.54 14.20 -14.05
CA LYS A 138 -3.39 13.41 -15.29
C LYS A 138 -3.34 14.27 -16.55
N GLU A 139 -4.08 15.37 -16.58
CA GLU A 139 -4.14 16.27 -17.74
C GLU A 139 -2.84 17.06 -17.99
N LEU A 140 -1.94 17.17 -17.01
CA LEU A 140 -0.70 17.97 -17.14
C LEU A 140 0.14 17.52 -18.34
N MET A 141 0.31 16.21 -18.50
CA MET A 141 1.04 15.61 -19.61
C MET A 141 0.46 16.02 -20.97
N LEU A 142 -0.86 16.06 -21.10
CA LEU A 142 -1.53 16.45 -22.33
C LEU A 142 -1.41 17.96 -22.59
N ARG A 143 -1.59 18.78 -21.54
CA ARG A 143 -1.56 20.25 -21.64
C ARG A 143 -0.17 20.79 -21.96
N PHE A 144 0.87 20.15 -21.44
CA PHE A 144 2.25 20.63 -21.59
C PHE A 144 3.06 19.89 -22.66
N ARG A 145 2.53 18.85 -23.32
CA ARG A 145 3.25 17.96 -24.26
C ARG A 145 4.17 18.64 -25.29
N LEU A 146 3.79 19.82 -25.78
CA LEU A 146 4.53 20.58 -26.81
C LEU A 146 5.10 21.88 -26.24
N THR A 147 5.55 21.85 -25.01
CA THR A 147 6.07 23.03 -24.30
C THR A 147 7.43 22.71 -23.65
N PRO A 148 8.27 23.73 -23.39
CA PRO A 148 9.53 23.54 -22.66
C PRO A 148 9.36 22.89 -21.28
N ILE A 149 8.18 22.98 -20.67
CA ILE A 149 7.85 22.30 -19.41
C ILE A 149 7.92 20.78 -19.59
N TYR A 150 7.43 20.26 -20.71
CA TYR A 150 7.52 18.83 -21.01
C TYR A 150 8.97 18.41 -21.21
N ASP A 151 9.72 19.13 -22.05
CA ASP A 151 11.11 18.81 -22.35
C ASP A 151 11.99 18.84 -21.09
N GLU A 152 11.81 19.85 -20.23
CA GLU A 152 12.52 19.95 -18.95
C GLU A 152 12.09 18.85 -17.98
N THR A 153 10.79 18.51 -17.93
CA THR A 153 10.32 17.41 -17.09
C THR A 153 11.01 16.12 -17.49
N ILE A 154 11.02 15.78 -18.79
CA ILE A 154 11.66 14.58 -19.30
C ILE A 154 13.17 14.58 -19.00
N ARG A 155 13.84 15.73 -19.16
CA ARG A 155 15.27 15.88 -18.83
C ARG A 155 15.56 15.62 -17.36
N GLU A 156 14.81 16.25 -16.45
CA GLU A 156 14.98 16.10 -15.00
C GLU A 156 14.73 14.65 -14.55
N VAL A 157 13.65 14.07 -15.05
CA VAL A 157 13.28 12.67 -14.86
C VAL A 157 14.39 11.70 -15.25
N LEU A 158 14.98 11.88 -16.43
CA LEU A 158 16.04 11.01 -16.94
C LEU A 158 17.35 11.20 -16.17
N MET A 159 17.49 12.30 -15.44
CA MET A 159 18.70 12.65 -14.70
C MET A 159 18.61 12.27 -13.22
N GLU A 160 17.43 12.40 -12.60
CA GLU A 160 17.26 12.29 -11.15
C GLU A 160 16.38 11.12 -10.71
N HIS A 161 15.52 10.59 -11.60
CA HIS A 161 14.45 9.67 -11.19
C HIS A 161 14.37 8.37 -12.00
N SER A 162 15.16 8.24 -13.06
CA SER A 162 15.26 7.00 -13.85
C SER A 162 16.66 6.76 -14.37
N ASP A 163 17.02 5.48 -14.52
CA ASP A 163 18.29 5.04 -15.09
C ASP A 163 18.05 3.89 -16.07
N PHE A 164 17.58 4.22 -17.28
CA PHE A 164 17.29 3.23 -18.32
C PHE A 164 18.54 2.56 -18.86
N ASP A 165 19.65 3.29 -18.93
CA ASP A 165 20.93 2.74 -19.41
C ASP A 165 21.48 1.73 -18.40
N GLY A 166 21.42 2.06 -17.10
CA GLY A 166 21.71 1.14 -16.02
C GLY A 166 20.79 -0.08 -16.03
N ALA A 167 19.48 0.11 -16.25
CA ALA A 167 18.52 -0.99 -16.33
C ALA A 167 18.88 -1.97 -17.47
N LYS A 168 19.16 -1.46 -18.67
CA LYS A 168 19.64 -2.27 -19.80
C LYS A 168 20.96 -2.97 -19.48
N GLY A 169 21.88 -2.27 -18.83
CA GLY A 169 23.16 -2.82 -18.37
C GLY A 169 22.98 -4.03 -17.46
N ILE A 170 22.14 -3.91 -16.44
CA ILE A 170 21.85 -5.00 -15.49
C ILE A 170 21.19 -6.19 -16.19
N LEU A 171 20.18 -5.98 -17.04
CA LEU A 171 19.54 -7.07 -17.78
C LEU A 171 20.56 -7.84 -18.63
N LYS A 172 21.50 -7.11 -19.26
CA LYS A 172 22.59 -7.70 -20.04
C LYS A 172 23.60 -8.45 -19.16
N GLU A 173 24.01 -7.88 -18.03
CA GLU A 173 24.95 -8.52 -17.10
C GLU A 173 24.40 -9.83 -16.51
N ILE A 174 23.09 -9.88 -16.26
CA ILE A 174 22.38 -11.11 -15.86
C ILE A 174 22.46 -12.16 -16.97
N MET A 175 22.17 -11.79 -18.23
CA MET A 175 22.23 -12.71 -19.37
C MET A 175 23.65 -13.18 -19.71
N GLU A 176 24.65 -12.34 -19.47
CA GLU A 176 26.07 -12.68 -19.63
C GLU A 176 26.60 -13.53 -18.45
N GLY A 177 25.80 -13.74 -17.41
CA GLY A 177 26.18 -14.51 -16.21
C GLY A 177 27.16 -13.78 -15.28
N LYS A 178 27.31 -12.46 -15.42
CA LYS A 178 28.12 -11.63 -14.51
C LYS A 178 27.42 -11.44 -13.16
N ILE A 179 26.08 -11.40 -13.18
CA ILE A 179 25.23 -11.39 -12.00
C ILE A 179 24.57 -12.77 -11.89
N ASP A 180 24.75 -13.44 -10.75
CA ASP A 180 24.14 -14.75 -10.47
C ASP A 180 22.62 -14.58 -10.29
N LEU A 181 21.83 -15.17 -11.19
CA LEU A 181 20.38 -15.16 -11.09
C LEU A 181 19.90 -16.45 -10.44
N ARG A 182 19.15 -16.32 -9.33
CA ARG A 182 18.59 -17.46 -8.60
C ARG A 182 17.09 -17.33 -8.48
N PHE A 183 16.41 -18.48 -8.56
CA PHE A 183 14.98 -18.58 -8.35
C PHE A 183 14.70 -19.35 -7.06
N PHE A 184 13.70 -18.91 -6.32
CA PHE A 184 13.23 -19.58 -5.12
C PHE A 184 11.72 -19.47 -5.03
N ARG A 185 11.05 -20.53 -4.54
CA ARG A 185 9.62 -20.50 -4.31
C ARG A 185 9.33 -20.76 -2.84
N SER A 186 8.80 -19.74 -2.20
CA SER A 186 8.32 -19.79 -0.83
C SER A 186 6.98 -20.53 -0.80
N LYS A 187 6.87 -21.53 0.08
CA LYS A 187 5.65 -22.35 0.22
C LYS A 187 4.65 -21.69 1.17
N ASP A 188 4.88 -21.86 2.47
CA ASP A 188 3.92 -21.43 3.49
C ASP A 188 4.11 -19.97 3.89
N LYS A 189 5.36 -19.49 3.88
CA LYS A 189 5.75 -18.15 4.31
C LYS A 189 6.84 -17.58 3.40
N PRO A 190 6.83 -16.26 3.14
CA PRO A 190 7.90 -15.59 2.43
C PRO A 190 9.20 -15.66 3.22
N THR A 191 10.32 -15.41 2.55
CA THR A 191 11.60 -15.28 3.23
C THR A 191 11.61 -14.07 4.18
N PRO A 192 12.43 -14.09 5.25
CA PRO A 192 12.59 -12.94 6.14
C PRO A 192 12.91 -11.64 5.42
N LEU A 193 13.73 -11.72 4.37
CA LEU A 193 14.05 -10.55 3.56
C LEU A 193 12.83 -10.07 2.76
N ALA A 194 12.05 -10.96 2.13
CA ALA A 194 10.87 -10.56 1.35
C ALA A 194 9.76 -9.97 2.24
N TYR A 195 9.69 -10.40 3.49
CA TYR A 195 8.66 -9.95 4.42
C TYR A 195 8.62 -8.43 4.60
N HIS A 196 9.75 -7.72 4.50
CA HIS A 196 9.78 -6.26 4.69
C HIS A 196 8.96 -5.47 3.67
N ILE A 197 9.07 -5.82 2.39
CA ILE A 197 8.29 -5.15 1.33
C ILE A 197 6.84 -5.65 1.35
N LEU A 198 6.63 -6.94 1.58
CA LEU A 198 5.28 -7.52 1.70
C LEU A 198 4.51 -6.92 2.89
N TYR A 199 5.18 -6.66 4.01
CA TYR A 199 4.57 -6.09 5.22
C TYR A 199 3.81 -4.79 4.93
N ARG A 200 4.32 -3.99 3.99
CA ARG A 200 3.77 -2.67 3.66
C ARG A 200 2.62 -2.72 2.66
N HIS A 201 2.58 -3.75 1.82
CA HIS A 201 1.73 -3.77 0.62
C HIS A 201 0.69 -4.91 0.61
N VAL A 202 0.88 -5.95 1.42
CA VAL A 202 -0.09 -7.04 1.55
C VAL A 202 -1.21 -6.65 2.51
N ASP A 203 -2.44 -7.08 2.22
CA ASP A 203 -3.62 -6.81 3.06
C ASP A 203 -3.49 -7.36 4.49
N ILE A 204 -2.85 -8.53 4.66
CA ILE A 204 -2.68 -9.24 5.93
C ILE A 204 -1.22 -9.69 6.14
N PRO A 205 -0.32 -8.75 6.44
CA PRO A 205 1.07 -9.09 6.65
C PRO A 205 1.28 -9.96 7.90
N GLU A 206 0.33 -10.00 8.83
CA GLU A 206 0.45 -10.76 10.07
C GLU A 206 0.40 -12.29 9.86
N LEU A 207 -0.28 -12.77 8.80
CA LEU A 207 -0.37 -14.21 8.51
C LEU A 207 0.90 -14.77 7.87
N ILE A 208 1.54 -13.95 7.06
CA ILE A 208 2.68 -14.36 6.23
C ILE A 208 4.00 -14.06 6.93
N ALA A 209 4.00 -13.80 8.24
CA ALA A 209 5.23 -13.47 8.94
C ALA A 209 6.13 -14.70 9.11
N PRO A 210 7.42 -14.60 8.74
CA PRO A 210 8.44 -15.60 9.06
C PRO A 210 8.52 -15.87 10.56
N GLU A 211 8.99 -17.05 10.96
CA GLU A 211 8.98 -17.50 12.36
C GLU A 211 9.74 -16.58 13.33
N ASN A 212 10.88 -16.04 12.90
CA ASN A 212 11.68 -15.10 13.69
C ASN A 212 11.01 -13.72 13.87
N VAL A 213 10.01 -13.39 13.04
CA VAL A 213 9.20 -12.17 13.14
C VAL A 213 7.84 -12.44 13.79
N ALA A 214 7.38 -13.69 13.78
CA ALA A 214 6.04 -14.09 14.22
C ALA A 214 5.78 -13.78 15.71
N THR A 215 6.79 -13.88 16.58
CA THR A 215 6.70 -13.49 17.99
C THR A 215 6.46 -11.99 18.19
N ASP A 216 6.86 -11.16 17.23
CA ASP A 216 6.69 -9.69 17.24
C ASP A 216 5.45 -9.24 16.43
N ASN A 217 4.70 -10.16 15.82
CA ASN A 217 3.55 -9.81 14.98
C ASN A 217 2.45 -9.06 15.73
N MET A 218 2.13 -9.50 16.95
CA MET A 218 1.10 -8.86 17.76
C MET A 218 1.51 -7.44 18.14
N THR A 219 2.77 -7.26 18.52
CA THR A 219 3.37 -5.95 18.79
C THR A 219 3.34 -5.06 17.55
N ARG A 220 3.68 -5.60 16.37
CA ARG A 220 3.63 -4.85 15.10
C ARG A 220 2.22 -4.49 14.67
N LEU A 221 1.26 -5.39 14.84
CA LEU A 221 -0.16 -5.13 14.61
C LEU A 221 -0.64 -3.99 15.51
N ARG A 222 -0.29 -4.06 16.81
CA ARG A 222 -0.61 -3.01 17.78
C ARG A 222 -0.03 -1.67 17.36
N ILE A 223 1.27 -1.61 17.09
CA ILE A 223 1.96 -0.38 16.65
C ILE A 223 1.35 0.17 15.36
N SER A 224 1.04 -0.70 14.39
CA SER A 224 0.43 -0.32 13.10
C SER A 224 -0.98 0.23 13.26
N ILE A 225 -1.75 -0.27 14.22
CA ILE A 225 -3.09 0.25 14.52
C ILE A 225 -3.00 1.56 15.30
N GLU A 226 -2.27 1.57 16.41
CA GLU A 226 -2.17 2.74 17.31
C GLU A 226 -1.46 3.93 16.65
N GLY A 227 -0.53 3.68 15.74
CA GLY A 227 0.18 4.71 14.98
C GLY A 227 -0.66 5.43 13.91
N ARG A 228 -1.90 5.00 13.67
CA ARG A 228 -2.78 5.65 12.69
C ARG A 228 -3.37 6.94 13.24
N SER A 229 -3.57 7.90 12.34
CA SER A 229 -4.37 9.09 12.57
C SER A 229 -5.74 8.93 11.93
N ILE A 230 -6.77 9.42 12.60
CA ILE A 230 -8.17 9.30 12.16
C ILE A 230 -8.93 10.61 12.28
N ASP A 231 -9.99 10.75 11.50
CA ASP A 231 -10.94 11.84 11.68
C ASP A 231 -12.02 11.41 12.69
N MET A 232 -12.41 12.33 13.58
CA MET A 232 -13.48 12.11 14.56
C MET A 232 -14.58 13.15 14.40
N LEU A 233 -15.80 12.67 14.14
CA LEU A 233 -16.98 13.51 14.00
C LEU A 233 -17.83 13.47 15.27
N CYS A 234 -18.03 14.62 15.91
CA CYS A 234 -18.95 14.74 17.03
C CYS A 234 -20.39 14.83 16.53
N PHE A 235 -21.25 13.91 16.97
CA PHE A 235 -22.66 13.92 16.59
C PHE A 235 -23.50 14.98 17.32
N ASP A 236 -23.04 15.48 18.47
CA ASP A 236 -23.77 16.48 19.26
C ASP A 236 -23.56 17.91 18.78
N CYS A 237 -22.33 18.30 18.43
CA CYS A 237 -22.04 19.65 17.89
C CYS A 237 -21.79 19.68 16.37
N GLY A 238 -21.56 18.53 15.73
CA GLY A 238 -21.25 18.45 14.30
C GLY A 238 -19.79 18.76 13.95
N LYS A 239 -18.92 19.01 14.94
CA LYS A 239 -17.52 19.32 14.70
C LYS A 239 -16.75 18.08 14.24
N LEU A 240 -16.00 18.25 13.15
CA LEU A 240 -14.99 17.29 12.69
C LEU A 240 -13.61 17.68 13.25
N THR A 241 -13.00 16.78 14.02
CA THR A 241 -11.59 16.84 14.41
C THR A 241 -10.81 15.98 13.44
N ARG A 242 -9.77 16.53 12.80
CA ARG A 242 -8.96 15.80 11.81
C ARG A 242 -7.66 15.29 12.41
N ASP A 243 -7.14 14.22 11.82
CA ASP A 243 -5.80 13.69 12.10
C ASP A 243 -5.53 13.38 13.58
N ALA A 244 -6.54 12.92 14.32
CA ALA A 244 -6.39 12.51 15.71
C ALA A 244 -5.60 11.19 15.78
N SER A 245 -4.40 11.22 16.37
CA SER A 245 -3.57 10.03 16.56
C SER A 245 -4.17 9.08 17.58
N ILE A 246 -4.42 7.82 17.19
CA ILE A 246 -5.05 6.81 18.05
C ILE A 246 -4.24 6.57 19.33
N ALA A 247 -2.90 6.47 19.21
CA ALA A 247 -2.00 6.30 20.35
C ALA A 247 -2.15 7.40 21.42
N SER A 248 -2.44 8.63 20.99
CA SER A 248 -2.56 9.80 21.87
C SER A 248 -3.94 10.01 22.50
N LEU A 249 -4.94 9.23 22.07
CA LEU A 249 -6.30 9.39 22.60
C LEU A 249 -6.39 8.91 24.05
N PRO A 250 -7.15 9.59 24.91
CA PRO A 250 -7.47 9.07 26.23
C PRO A 250 -8.39 7.86 26.11
N ASP A 251 -8.43 7.01 27.16
CA ASP A 251 -9.26 5.79 27.15
C ASP A 251 -10.75 6.08 26.91
N HIS A 252 -11.23 7.24 27.35
CA HIS A 252 -12.56 7.75 27.00
C HIS A 252 -12.45 9.11 26.31
N PRO A 253 -12.39 9.14 24.97
CA PRO A 253 -12.27 10.39 24.21
C PRO A 253 -13.56 11.21 24.28
N PHE A 254 -13.40 12.54 24.21
CA PHE A 254 -14.48 13.51 24.25
C PHE A 254 -14.21 14.67 23.27
N CYS A 255 -15.28 15.32 22.83
CA CYS A 255 -15.21 16.49 21.97
C CYS A 255 -14.67 17.69 22.74
N GLN A 256 -13.62 18.34 22.23
CA GLN A 256 -13.03 19.52 22.89
C GLN A 256 -13.96 20.75 22.87
N ASP A 257 -14.90 20.82 21.92
CA ASP A 257 -15.82 21.96 21.79
C ASP A 257 -17.08 21.82 22.68
N CYS A 258 -17.63 20.62 22.83
CA CYS A 258 -18.91 20.42 23.55
C CYS A 258 -18.86 19.36 24.66
N SER A 259 -17.70 18.77 24.94
CA SER A 259 -17.51 17.71 25.96
C SER A 259 -18.31 16.41 25.74
N SER A 260 -18.98 16.27 24.59
CA SER A 260 -19.69 15.04 24.26
C SER A 260 -18.74 13.87 23.99
N LYS A 261 -19.13 12.68 24.44
CA LYS A 261 -18.43 11.40 24.14
C LYS A 261 -18.96 10.73 22.87
N LEU A 262 -19.98 11.30 22.22
CA LEU A 262 -20.61 10.75 21.03
C LEU A 262 -19.79 11.09 19.77
N LEU A 263 -18.62 10.44 19.67
CA LEU A 263 -17.63 10.65 18.63
C LEU A 263 -17.60 9.46 17.67
N ALA A 264 -17.87 9.69 16.39
CA ALA A 264 -17.71 8.67 15.36
C ALA A 264 -16.30 8.72 14.78
N PRO A 265 -15.51 7.63 14.87
CA PRO A 265 -14.27 7.50 14.12
C PRO A 265 -14.59 7.30 12.63
N LEU A 266 -13.96 8.11 11.77
CA LEU A 266 -14.14 8.10 10.32
C LEU A 266 -12.79 7.84 9.65
N PHE A 267 -12.71 6.73 8.91
CA PHE A 267 -11.51 6.29 8.20
C PHE A 267 -11.52 6.65 6.72
N TRP A 268 -12.70 6.91 6.18
CA TRP A 268 -12.94 7.23 4.78
C TRP A 268 -14.04 8.28 4.70
N SER A 269 -13.96 9.15 3.70
CA SER A 269 -15.07 10.06 3.34
C SER A 269 -15.58 10.91 4.50
N SER A 270 -14.69 11.41 5.36
CA SER A 270 -15.05 12.21 6.55
C SER A 270 -15.85 13.46 6.19
N ALA A 271 -15.51 14.11 5.08
CA ALA A 271 -16.25 15.24 4.52
C ALA A 271 -17.70 14.87 4.17
N TYR A 272 -17.93 13.70 3.56
CA TYR A 272 -19.26 13.25 3.19
C TYR A 272 -20.13 13.00 4.43
N ALA A 273 -19.63 12.27 5.43
CA ALA A 273 -20.36 12.01 6.67
C ALA A 273 -20.66 13.31 7.44
N THR A 274 -19.71 14.25 7.47
CA THR A 274 -19.88 15.57 8.08
C THR A 274 -21.01 16.35 7.39
N ASN A 275 -20.99 16.40 6.04
CA ASN A 275 -22.03 17.07 5.26
C ASN A 275 -23.41 16.48 5.50
N ILE A 276 -23.55 15.15 5.53
CA ILE A 276 -24.83 14.48 5.80
C ILE A 276 -25.34 14.82 7.21
N LEU A 277 -24.45 14.86 8.21
CA LEU A 277 -24.84 15.22 9.57
C LEU A 277 -25.35 16.66 9.63
N HIS A 278 -24.68 17.61 8.95
CA HIS A 278 -25.16 18.99 8.85
C HIS A 278 -26.53 19.09 8.16
N LYS A 279 -26.71 18.43 7.00
CA LYS A 279 -28.02 18.36 6.32
C LYS A 279 -29.13 17.90 7.28
N LYS A 280 -28.88 16.85 8.07
CA LYS A 280 -29.87 16.37 9.05
C LYS A 280 -30.17 17.39 10.15
N ARG A 281 -29.14 18.10 10.65
CA ARG A 281 -29.32 19.16 11.67
C ARG A 281 -30.13 20.33 11.12
N ASP A 282 -29.94 20.65 9.85
CA ASP A 282 -30.67 21.69 9.13
C ASP A 282 -32.05 21.21 8.65
N LYS A 283 -32.49 20.01 9.05
CA LYS A 283 -33.78 19.38 8.72
C LYS A 283 -34.01 19.19 7.21
N GLN A 284 -32.94 19.03 6.44
CA GLN A 284 -33.03 18.69 5.03
C GLN A 284 -33.34 17.19 4.87
N SER A 285 -33.98 16.83 3.75
CA SER A 285 -34.23 15.42 3.40
C SER A 285 -32.91 14.74 3.04
N LEU A 286 -32.72 13.53 3.56
CA LEU A 286 -31.60 12.66 3.20
C LEU A 286 -32.08 11.58 2.25
N ASP A 287 -31.26 11.22 1.27
CA ASP A 287 -31.52 10.04 0.45
C ASP A 287 -31.27 8.74 1.24
N GLU A 288 -31.63 7.60 0.65
CA GLU A 288 -31.50 6.29 1.32
C GLU A 288 -30.04 5.94 1.65
N ASN A 289 -29.09 6.31 0.79
CA ASN A 289 -27.67 6.03 0.98
C ASN A 289 -27.07 6.93 2.06
N GLU A 290 -27.44 8.22 2.07
CA GLU A 290 -27.09 9.18 3.11
C GLU A 290 -27.61 8.73 4.47
N GLN A 291 -28.86 8.27 4.54
CA GLN A 291 -29.46 7.76 5.78
C GLN A 291 -28.72 6.51 6.29
N LYS A 292 -28.36 5.57 5.40
CA LYS A 292 -27.57 4.38 5.75
C LYS A 292 -26.18 4.76 6.26
N ALA A 293 -25.48 5.66 5.57
CA ALA A 293 -24.15 6.13 5.95
C ALA A 293 -24.16 6.81 7.33
N LEU A 294 -25.12 7.70 7.57
CA LEU A 294 -25.25 8.39 8.85
C LEU A 294 -25.62 7.44 10.00
N THR A 295 -26.50 6.47 9.75
CA THR A 295 -26.86 5.45 10.73
C THR A 295 -25.65 4.59 11.10
N ARG A 296 -24.83 4.22 10.11
CA ARG A 296 -23.58 3.49 10.35
C ARG A 296 -22.60 4.30 11.20
N ALA A 297 -22.37 5.57 10.87
CA ALA A 297 -21.50 6.45 11.65
C ALA A 297 -22.04 6.70 13.06
N ARG A 298 -23.37 6.78 13.25
CA ARG A 298 -23.97 6.89 14.58
C ARG A 298 -23.69 5.65 15.42
N ARG A 299 -23.87 4.45 14.86
CA ARG A 299 -23.53 3.18 15.54
C ARG A 299 -22.05 3.12 15.92
N SER A 300 -21.15 3.64 15.07
CA SER A 300 -19.74 3.79 15.41
C SER A 300 -19.54 4.66 16.65
N ALA A 301 -20.24 5.79 16.75
CA ALA A 301 -20.15 6.69 17.90
C ALA A 301 -20.71 6.07 19.18
N ASP A 302 -21.80 5.31 19.09
CA ASP A 302 -22.39 4.63 20.24
C ASP A 302 -21.41 3.62 20.85
N LEU A 303 -20.58 2.95 20.01
CA LEU A 303 -19.51 2.07 20.50
C LEU A 303 -18.40 2.83 21.23
N VAL A 304 -18.05 4.04 20.77
CA VAL A 304 -17.04 4.87 21.45
C VAL A 304 -17.54 5.30 22.83
N ILE A 305 -18.83 5.55 22.99
CA ILE A 305 -19.41 5.78 24.33
C ILE A 305 -19.23 4.56 25.22
N ALA A 306 -19.55 3.37 24.72
CA ALA A 306 -19.56 2.14 25.51
C ALA A 306 -18.15 1.61 25.84
N TYR A 307 -17.24 1.61 24.87
CA TYR A 307 -15.93 0.97 24.97
C TYR A 307 -14.74 1.92 24.83
N GLY A 308 -14.99 3.23 24.67
CA GLY A 308 -13.95 4.24 24.62
C GLY A 308 -12.97 4.05 23.45
N ARG A 309 -11.67 4.25 23.72
CA ARG A 309 -10.58 4.10 22.77
C ARG A 309 -10.51 2.72 22.13
N ARG A 310 -10.91 1.65 22.84
CA ARG A 310 -10.94 0.29 22.27
C ARG A 310 -11.92 0.17 21.12
N ALA A 311 -13.04 0.90 21.13
CA ALA A 311 -13.95 0.94 19.98
C ALA A 311 -13.35 1.64 18.76
N ILE A 312 -12.47 2.62 18.99
CA ILE A 312 -11.75 3.30 17.91
C ILE A 312 -10.70 2.36 17.30
N ILE A 313 -9.90 1.71 18.15
CA ILE A 313 -8.91 0.70 17.74
C ILE A 313 -9.59 -0.40 16.93
N ALA A 314 -10.69 -0.97 17.43
CA ALA A 314 -11.39 -2.05 16.75
C ALA A 314 -11.89 -1.65 15.35
N GLN A 315 -12.48 -0.45 15.22
CA GLN A 315 -13.02 0.03 13.96
C GLN A 315 -11.94 0.51 12.97
N SER A 316 -10.71 0.71 13.43
CA SER A 316 -9.57 1.11 12.59
C SER A 316 -8.94 -0.04 11.81
N VAL A 317 -9.29 -1.26 12.18
CA VAL A 317 -8.85 -2.47 11.48
C VAL A 317 -9.67 -2.62 10.22
N TYR A 318 -8.96 -2.83 9.10
CA TYR A 318 -9.59 -2.99 7.80
C TYR A 318 -10.62 -4.13 7.82
N GLY A 319 -11.81 -3.87 7.30
CA GLY A 319 -12.91 -4.84 7.28
C GLY A 319 -13.79 -4.88 8.53
N ILE A 320 -13.40 -4.22 9.62
CA ILE A 320 -14.18 -4.22 10.87
C ILE A 320 -15.12 -3.01 10.91
N GLY A 321 -16.37 -3.23 10.50
CA GLY A 321 -17.46 -2.26 10.68
C GLY A 321 -18.03 -2.24 12.10
N PRO A 322 -19.01 -1.36 12.39
CA PRO A 322 -19.58 -1.21 13.74
C PRO A 322 -20.18 -2.50 14.30
N GLN A 323 -20.83 -3.30 13.45
CA GLN A 323 -21.41 -4.59 13.87
C GLN A 323 -20.33 -5.59 14.29
N THR A 324 -19.29 -5.74 13.47
CA THR A 324 -18.16 -6.63 13.76
C THR A 324 -17.38 -6.15 14.99
N ALA A 325 -17.15 -4.84 15.10
CA ALA A 325 -16.51 -4.23 16.26
C ALA A 325 -17.30 -4.49 17.54
N ALA A 326 -18.63 -4.32 17.52
CA ALA A 326 -19.49 -4.62 18.67
C ALA A 326 -19.34 -6.07 19.13
N ARG A 327 -19.30 -7.03 18.19
CA ARG A 327 -19.11 -8.46 18.48
C ARG A 327 -17.76 -8.77 19.10
N VAL A 328 -16.68 -8.12 18.62
CA VAL A 328 -15.34 -8.29 19.21
C VAL A 328 -15.30 -7.68 20.60
N LEU A 329 -15.76 -6.43 20.75
CA LEU A 329 -15.73 -5.67 22.00
C LEU A 329 -16.61 -6.26 23.11
N SER A 330 -17.67 -7.02 22.76
CA SER A 330 -18.54 -7.64 23.74
C SER A 330 -17.97 -8.92 24.35
N LYS A 331 -16.85 -9.45 23.83
CA LYS A 331 -16.13 -10.56 24.44
C LYS A 331 -15.41 -10.09 25.70
N MET A 332 -15.32 -10.95 26.70
CA MET A 332 -14.53 -10.68 27.91
C MET A 332 -13.06 -10.95 27.59
N HIS A 333 -12.26 -9.89 27.47
CA HIS A 333 -10.82 -9.98 27.28
C HIS A 333 -10.11 -9.78 28.61
N GLU A 334 -9.28 -10.74 29.02
CA GLU A 334 -8.47 -10.65 30.24
C GLU A 334 -7.17 -9.87 30.01
N SER A 335 -6.73 -9.76 28.74
CA SER A 335 -5.53 -9.01 28.34
C SER A 335 -5.72 -8.25 27.02
N ASP A 336 -4.87 -7.25 26.78
CA ASP A 336 -4.80 -6.56 25.48
C ASP A 336 -4.50 -7.54 24.33
N ASP A 337 -3.65 -8.55 24.56
CA ASP A 337 -3.25 -9.51 23.54
C ASP A 337 -4.43 -10.34 23.02
N GLU A 338 -5.37 -10.71 23.89
CA GLU A 338 -6.61 -11.38 23.48
C GLU A 338 -7.48 -10.48 22.61
N PHE A 339 -7.58 -9.21 22.97
CA PHE A 339 -8.32 -8.23 22.19
C PHE A 339 -7.75 -8.05 20.78
N TYR A 340 -6.44 -7.84 20.65
CA TYR A 340 -5.80 -7.72 19.34
C TYR A 340 -5.86 -9.03 18.53
N ARG A 341 -5.84 -10.19 19.20
CA ARG A 341 -5.99 -11.49 18.53
C ARG A 341 -7.38 -11.65 17.92
N ASP A 342 -8.43 -11.25 18.65
CA ASP A 342 -9.79 -11.24 18.12
C ASP A 342 -9.98 -10.24 16.97
N LEU A 343 -9.30 -9.10 17.02
CA LEU A 343 -9.28 -8.15 15.90
C LEU A 343 -8.62 -8.76 14.66
N LEU A 344 -7.50 -9.46 14.84
CA LEU A 344 -6.85 -10.18 13.75
C LEU A 344 -7.80 -11.23 13.17
N GLU A 345 -8.42 -12.06 14.00
CA GLU A 345 -9.38 -13.08 13.55
C GLU A 345 -10.56 -12.45 12.77
N ALA A 346 -11.11 -11.34 13.26
CA ALA A 346 -12.19 -10.62 12.57
C ALA A 346 -11.74 -10.05 11.21
N LYS A 347 -10.50 -9.54 11.12
CA LYS A 347 -9.89 -9.10 9.84
C LYS A 347 -9.77 -10.28 8.86
N LEU A 348 -9.33 -11.45 9.34
CA LEU A 348 -9.22 -12.68 8.53
C LEU A 348 -10.59 -13.11 7.99
N GLN A 349 -11.60 -13.16 8.86
CA GLN A 349 -12.97 -13.52 8.46
C GLN A 349 -13.52 -12.57 7.40
N PHE A 350 -13.28 -11.25 7.54
CA PHE A 350 -13.70 -10.28 6.53
C PHE A 350 -13.02 -10.53 5.18
N ILE A 351 -11.70 -10.75 5.16
CA ILE A 351 -10.98 -10.93 3.90
C ILE A 351 -11.35 -12.25 3.23
N ALA A 352 -11.51 -13.33 3.99
CA ALA A 352 -11.97 -14.61 3.48
C ALA A 352 -13.38 -14.53 2.87
N THR A 353 -14.27 -13.71 3.45
CA THR A 353 -15.65 -13.60 3.00
C THR A 353 -15.86 -12.52 1.93
N ARG A 354 -15.00 -11.48 1.86
CA ARG A 354 -15.12 -10.35 0.92
C ARG A 354 -15.37 -10.74 -0.55
N PRO A 355 -14.72 -11.76 -1.14
CA PRO A 355 -14.99 -12.16 -2.52
C PRO A 355 -16.44 -12.56 -2.80
N PHE A 356 -17.17 -13.01 -1.78
CA PHE A 356 -18.56 -13.45 -1.90
C PHE A 356 -19.59 -12.33 -1.74
N TRP A 357 -19.17 -11.10 -1.44
CA TRP A 357 -20.07 -9.97 -1.14
C TRP A 357 -20.37 -9.12 -2.38
N ASN A 358 -19.73 -9.41 -3.50
CA ASN A 358 -19.91 -8.74 -4.79
C ASN A 358 -20.75 -9.57 -5.79
N ASN A 359 -21.52 -10.56 -5.31
CA ASN A 359 -22.54 -11.28 -6.09
C ASN A 359 -23.93 -10.70 -5.84
#